data_AF-F9WLW7-F1
#
_entry.id   AF-F9WLW7-F1
#
_cell.length_a   1.000
_cell.length_b   1.000
_cell.length_c   1.000
_cell.angle_alpha   90.00
_cell.angle_beta   90.00
_cell.angle_gamma   90.00
#
_symmetry.space_group_name_H-M   'P 1'
#
loop_
_entity.id
_entity.type
_entity.pdbx_description
1 polymer ?
#
loop_
_entity_poly.entity_id
_entity_poly.type
_entity_poly.pdbx_seq_one_letter_code
_entity_poly.pdbx_strand_id
1 'polypeptide(L)'
;MQVTSAVRRRKDGEKTAAVFIDYACAFDSVDHGCIVRELLSFGVEKHLVAWIAGFLKWRTARVRVNGAPPEDKRLTCGVPHGSVLGQLPFIVTADSLSKRHNCIPGLQHGFFADDPTVVRTSADRSAIQQTIQKGLDCITNWSAEYYMEVSAEKTEYTLFGARETNLLSLKVGETVLKEEHTPRPLGLTMQPHKGLSKHVMRMNAAANTRLMQLRAMASPEWGPEREKLRAFYFALVQAKMCCGVASWWLGTSLSDRERFERVQAQAAHIVAGIPKAANRKDALRKARLKPANEVPHRRALEYYLRLKAKGPAHAKVADSIFPPERPIHVRLAKVQHLYSTIDSPEKPHDATVLCWLGVSTSTSPRGSSRVDLQA
;
A
#
# COMPACT_ATOMS: atom_id res chain seq x y z
N MET A 1 3.83 -3.67 2.10
CA MET A 1 3.89 -5.14 1.86
C MET A 1 5.05 -5.83 2.59
N GLN A 2 6.18 -5.16 2.86
CA GLN A 2 7.32 -5.77 3.57
C GLN A 2 6.97 -6.22 5.00
N VAL A 3 6.26 -5.39 5.77
CA VAL A 3 5.75 -5.75 7.11
C VAL A 3 4.87 -7.00 7.04
N THR A 4 3.92 -7.04 6.10
CA THR A 4 3.04 -8.20 5.90
C THR A 4 3.79 -9.46 5.46
N SER A 5 4.84 -9.34 4.66
CA SER A 5 5.68 -10.50 4.30
C SER A 5 6.53 -10.96 5.47
N ALA A 6 7.12 -10.06 6.24
CA ALA A 6 7.90 -10.40 7.43
C ALA A 6 7.02 -11.14 8.45
N VAL A 7 5.79 -10.66 8.66
CA VAL A 7 4.82 -11.30 9.55
C VAL A 7 4.42 -12.70 9.07
N ARG A 8 4.34 -12.93 7.76
CA ARG A 8 3.90 -14.22 7.19
C ARG A 8 5.02 -15.23 7.01
N ARG A 9 6.26 -14.78 6.85
CA ARG A 9 7.43 -15.62 6.62
C ARG A 9 8.10 -16.12 7.89
N ARG A 10 7.59 -15.71 9.07
CA ARG A 10 8.06 -16.22 10.36
C ARG A 10 8.10 -17.74 10.35
N LYS A 11 9.21 -18.30 10.81
CA LYS A 11 9.34 -19.71 11.14
C LYS A 11 8.64 -20.00 12.46
N ASP A 12 8.35 -21.27 12.71
CA ASP A 12 7.78 -21.67 13.99
C ASP A 12 8.77 -21.34 15.13
N GLY A 13 8.26 -20.77 16.22
CA GLY A 13 9.06 -20.25 17.34
C GLY A 13 9.50 -18.79 17.20
N GLU A 14 9.48 -18.20 15.99
CA GLU A 14 9.80 -16.79 15.79
C GLU A 14 8.63 -15.86 16.13
N LYS A 15 8.96 -14.67 16.64
CA LYS A 15 8.05 -13.55 16.85
C LYS A 15 8.47 -12.36 15.99
N THR A 16 7.53 -11.53 15.57
CA THR A 16 7.83 -10.28 14.85
C THR A 16 7.27 -9.11 15.64
N ALA A 17 8.11 -8.18 16.07
CA ALA A 17 7.62 -6.87 16.50
C ALA A 17 7.58 -5.93 15.28
N ALA A 18 6.51 -5.18 15.15
CA ALA A 18 6.43 -4.02 14.28
C ALA A 18 6.02 -2.80 15.10
N VAL A 19 6.65 -1.66 14.87
CA VAL A 19 6.26 -0.37 15.44
C VAL A 19 5.85 0.54 14.30
N PHE A 20 4.65 1.12 14.41
CA PHE A 20 4.08 2.06 13.45
C PHE A 20 4.23 3.45 14.04
N ILE A 21 5.11 4.25 13.45
CA ILE A 21 5.45 5.59 13.93
C ILE A 21 4.62 6.62 13.14
N ASP A 22 4.05 7.58 13.85
CA ASP A 22 3.29 8.72 13.29
C ASP A 22 4.01 10.01 13.69
N TYR A 23 4.30 10.88 12.71
CA TYR A 23 4.86 12.20 12.97
C TYR A 23 3.74 13.25 13.08
N ALA A 24 3.85 14.12 14.08
CA ALA A 24 2.94 15.25 14.23
C ALA A 24 3.17 16.28 13.11
N CYS A 25 2.15 16.42 12.25
CA CYS A 25 2.14 17.38 11.14
C CYS A 25 3.41 17.33 10.28
N ALA A 26 3.87 16.13 9.91
CA ALA A 26 5.21 15.90 9.34
C ALA A 26 5.56 16.83 8.16
N PHE A 27 4.63 17.00 7.21
CA PHE A 27 4.81 17.86 6.05
C PHE A 27 4.82 19.35 6.41
N ASP A 28 4.17 19.77 7.49
CA ASP A 28 4.18 21.14 7.98
C ASP A 28 5.44 21.46 8.82
N SER A 29 6.06 20.43 9.40
CA SER A 29 7.14 20.58 10.39
C SER A 29 8.55 20.55 9.80
N VAL A 30 8.76 19.93 8.64
CA VAL A 30 10.11 19.69 8.10
C VAL A 30 10.89 21.00 7.85
N ASP A 31 12.09 21.13 8.43
CA ASP A 31 12.90 22.33 8.29
C ASP A 31 13.45 22.54 6.86
N HIS A 32 13.40 23.78 6.37
CA HIS A 32 13.86 24.14 5.02
C HIS A 32 15.38 24.00 4.87
N GLY A 33 16.15 24.28 5.92
CA GLY A 33 17.60 24.11 5.92
C GLY A 33 18.00 22.64 5.81
N CYS A 34 17.31 21.78 6.57
CA CYS A 34 17.48 20.33 6.51
C CYS A 34 17.16 19.80 5.11
N ILE A 35 16.06 20.23 4.48
CA ILE A 35 15.74 19.88 3.09
C ILE A 35 16.89 20.24 2.15
N VAL A 36 17.41 21.47 2.23
CA VAL A 36 18.49 21.94 1.36
C VAL A 36 19.77 21.12 1.57
N ARG A 37 20.11 20.82 2.83
CA ARG A 37 21.26 19.97 3.19
C ARG A 37 21.12 18.57 2.60
N GLU A 38 19.95 17.94 2.73
CA GLU A 38 19.73 16.59 2.21
C GLU A 38 19.71 16.56 0.68
N LEU A 39 19.14 17.57 0.01
CA LEU A 39 19.20 17.67 -1.45
C LEU A 39 20.64 17.76 -1.97
N LEU A 40 21.48 18.58 -1.32
CA LEU A 40 22.90 18.68 -1.67
C LEU A 40 23.63 17.36 -1.43
N SER A 41 23.37 16.71 -0.29
CA SER A 41 23.97 15.42 0.09
C SER A 41 23.51 14.28 -0.83
N PHE A 42 22.31 14.39 -1.39
CA PHE A 42 21.77 13.45 -2.39
C PHE A 42 22.41 13.63 -3.77
N GLY A 43 23.18 14.70 -3.99
CA GLY A 43 23.85 14.99 -5.26
C GLY A 43 22.99 15.77 -6.26
N VAL A 44 21.94 16.44 -5.81
CA VAL A 44 21.14 17.32 -6.67
C VAL A 44 21.96 18.55 -7.07
N GLU A 45 21.90 18.94 -8.35
CA GLU A 45 22.66 20.07 -8.88
C GLU A 45 22.30 21.38 -8.14
N LYS A 46 23.33 22.18 -7.81
CA LYS A 46 23.19 23.36 -6.94
C LYS A 46 22.14 24.36 -7.43
N HIS A 47 21.97 24.52 -8.75
CA HIS A 47 20.99 25.43 -9.31
C HIS A 47 19.54 24.94 -9.10
N LEU A 48 19.31 23.62 -9.18
CA LEU A 48 18.01 23.01 -8.83
C LEU A 48 17.74 23.14 -7.32
N VAL A 49 18.77 22.93 -6.48
CA VAL A 49 18.64 23.15 -5.03
C VAL A 49 18.27 24.60 -4.72
N ALA A 50 18.92 25.57 -5.37
CA ALA A 50 18.59 26.98 -5.19
C ALA A 50 17.15 27.30 -5.63
N TRP A 51 16.69 26.69 -6.72
CA TRP A 51 15.31 26.83 -7.18
C TRP A 51 14.30 26.23 -6.18
N ILE A 52 14.56 25.01 -5.66
CA ILE A 52 13.72 24.38 -4.63
C ILE A 52 13.71 25.22 -3.35
N ALA A 53 14.86 25.74 -2.92
CA ALA A 53 14.94 26.63 -1.77
C ALA A 53 14.12 27.91 -2.00
N GLY A 54 14.14 28.46 -3.22
CA GLY A 54 13.28 29.58 -3.63
C GLY A 54 11.80 29.23 -3.56
N PHE A 55 11.41 28.02 -3.97
CA PHE A 55 10.02 27.53 -3.91
C PHE A 55 9.48 27.43 -2.47
N LEU A 56 10.35 27.12 -1.49
CA LEU A 56 10.02 27.02 -0.07
C LEU A 56 10.07 28.36 0.67
N LYS A 57 10.89 29.31 0.21
CA LYS A 57 11.08 30.62 0.84
C LYS A 57 9.89 31.56 0.65
N TRP A 58 9.80 32.54 1.56
CA TRP A 58 8.86 33.68 1.51
C TRP A 58 7.38 33.29 1.43
N ARG A 59 7.05 32.08 1.91
CA ARG A 59 5.66 31.64 2.02
C ARG A 59 5.02 32.27 3.25
N THR A 60 3.78 32.70 3.09
CA THR A 60 2.93 33.15 4.19
C THR A 60 1.64 32.35 4.20
N ALA A 61 1.07 32.17 5.38
CA ALA A 61 -0.25 31.62 5.60
C ALA A 61 -1.11 32.66 6.33
N ARG A 62 -2.40 32.67 6.00
CA ARG A 62 -3.41 33.50 6.66
C ARG A 62 -4.53 32.61 7.16
N VAL A 63 -4.88 32.76 8.43
CA VAL A 63 -5.99 32.04 9.04
C VAL A 63 -7.01 33.05 9.52
N ARG A 64 -8.29 32.81 9.21
CA ARG A 64 -9.42 33.58 9.73
C ARG A 64 -10.17 32.70 10.72
N VAL A 65 -10.24 33.14 11.98
CA VAL A 65 -11.01 32.46 13.03
C VAL A 65 -12.09 33.42 13.51
N ASN A 66 -13.34 32.94 13.60
CA ASN A 66 -14.48 33.69 14.15
C ASN A 66 -14.68 35.10 13.57
N GLY A 67 -14.40 35.29 12.27
CA GLY A 67 -14.58 36.57 11.58
C GLY A 67 -13.50 37.63 11.84
N ALA A 68 -12.48 37.33 12.66
CA ALA A 68 -11.34 38.23 12.86
C ALA A 68 -10.57 38.47 11.54
N PRO A 69 -9.98 39.66 11.35
CA PRO A 69 -9.15 39.93 10.18
C PRO A 69 -7.96 38.96 10.15
N PRO A 70 -7.63 38.38 8.99
CA PRO A 70 -6.55 37.41 8.89
C PRO A 70 -5.19 38.10 9.06
N GLU A 71 -4.34 37.50 9.88
CA GLU A 71 -2.94 37.92 10.05
C GLU A 71 -2.02 37.10 9.13
N ASP A 72 -1.08 37.76 8.45
CA ASP A 72 -0.04 37.11 7.65
C ASP A 72 1.03 36.51 8.58
N LYS A 73 1.10 35.18 8.65
CA LYS A 73 2.21 34.47 9.29
C LYS A 73 3.17 33.93 8.26
N ARG A 74 4.45 34.24 8.42
CA ARG A 74 5.51 33.65 7.60
C ARG A 74 5.71 32.18 7.98
N LEU A 75 5.79 31.32 6.98
CA LEU A 75 6.13 29.91 7.13
C LEU A 75 7.64 29.75 7.03
N THR A 76 8.26 29.22 8.08
CA THR A 76 9.72 28.99 8.17
C THR A 76 10.11 27.53 8.00
N CYS A 77 9.13 26.63 8.03
CA CYS A 77 9.27 25.19 7.83
C CYS A 77 8.09 24.66 7.01
N GLY A 78 8.15 23.37 6.70
CA GLY A 78 7.11 22.64 5.99
C GLY A 78 7.20 22.76 4.47
N VAL A 79 6.47 21.88 3.79
CA VAL A 79 6.34 21.84 2.34
C VAL A 79 4.91 22.20 1.92
N PRO A 80 4.70 22.91 0.80
CA PRO A 80 3.36 23.30 0.39
C PRO A 80 2.44 22.10 0.08
N HIS A 81 1.37 21.96 0.86
CA HIS A 81 0.34 20.95 0.63
C HIS A 81 -0.33 21.13 -0.74
N GLY A 82 -0.63 20.01 -1.40
CA GLY A 82 -1.26 20.00 -2.73
C GLY A 82 -0.34 20.38 -3.89
N SER A 83 0.92 20.75 -3.61
CA SER A 83 1.91 20.92 -4.67
C SER A 83 2.45 19.56 -5.13
N VAL A 84 2.66 19.42 -6.45
CA VAL A 84 3.30 18.22 -7.02
C VAL A 84 4.72 18.03 -6.46
N LEU A 85 5.44 19.15 -6.26
CA LEU A 85 6.82 19.13 -5.82
C LEU A 85 6.96 18.87 -4.32
N GLY A 86 6.03 19.32 -3.46
CA GLY A 86 6.22 19.34 -2.01
C GLY A 86 6.54 17.97 -1.38
N GLN A 87 6.05 16.88 -1.97
CA GLN A 87 6.34 15.52 -1.50
C GLN A 87 7.80 15.11 -1.70
N LEU A 88 8.44 15.56 -2.79
CA LEU A 88 9.80 15.12 -3.15
C LEU A 88 10.86 15.59 -2.14
N PRO A 89 10.92 16.87 -1.73
CA PRO A 89 11.81 17.32 -0.67
C PRO A 89 11.67 16.52 0.62
N PHE A 90 10.44 16.20 1.03
CA PHE A 90 10.20 15.40 2.23
C PHE A 90 10.77 13.98 2.09
N ILE A 91 10.55 13.32 0.94
CA ILE A 91 11.09 11.97 0.68
C ILE A 91 12.62 11.98 0.72
N VAL A 92 13.27 12.98 0.11
CA VAL A 92 14.74 13.10 0.14
C VAL A 92 15.23 13.30 1.57
N THR A 93 14.54 14.12 2.36
CA THR A 93 14.87 14.31 3.78
C THR A 93 14.74 13.00 4.58
N ALA A 94 13.65 12.26 4.39
CA ALA A 94 13.40 10.98 5.07
C ALA A 94 14.38 9.86 4.67
N ASP A 95 15.01 9.93 3.49
CA ASP A 95 16.04 8.98 3.06
C ASP A 95 17.26 8.97 4.01
N SER A 96 17.57 10.10 4.64
CA SER A 96 18.63 10.18 5.66
C SER A 96 18.34 9.29 6.88
N LEU A 97 17.08 9.23 7.34
CA LEU A 97 16.65 8.33 8.41
C LEU A 97 16.74 6.87 7.94
N SER A 98 16.32 6.59 6.70
CA SER A 98 16.45 5.25 6.10
C SER A 98 17.91 4.75 6.10
N LYS A 99 18.86 5.62 5.73
CA LYS A 99 20.29 5.31 5.76
C LYS A 99 20.78 4.97 7.18
N ARG A 100 20.36 5.73 8.19
CA ARG A 100 20.71 5.45 9.60
C ARG A 100 20.12 4.12 10.09
N HIS A 101 18.87 3.82 9.75
CA HIS A 101 18.25 2.53 10.09
C HIS A 101 18.94 1.35 9.41
N ASN A 102 19.42 1.50 8.18
CA ASN A 102 20.21 0.47 7.49
C ASN A 102 21.52 0.12 8.22
N CYS A 103 22.05 1.01 9.06
CA CYS A 103 23.22 0.75 9.88
C CYS A 103 22.93 -0.09 11.13
N ILE A 104 21.66 -0.36 11.45
CA ILE A 104 21.24 -1.14 12.64
C ILE A 104 21.05 -2.61 12.24
N PRO A 105 21.94 -3.54 12.66
CA PRO A 105 21.86 -4.93 12.23
C PRO A 105 20.55 -5.61 12.63
N GLY A 106 19.89 -6.25 11.67
CA GLY A 106 18.66 -7.00 11.88
C GLY A 106 17.38 -6.14 11.93
N LEU A 107 17.50 -4.81 11.99
CA LEU A 107 16.36 -3.91 11.86
C LEU A 107 15.90 -3.90 10.40
N GLN A 108 14.61 -4.10 10.19
CA GLN A 108 13.97 -3.84 8.91
C GLN A 108 13.11 -2.59 9.06
N HIS A 109 13.00 -1.79 8.02
CA HIS A 109 12.17 -0.62 8.04
C HIS A 109 11.52 -0.35 6.69
N GLY A 110 10.48 0.47 6.70
CA GLY A 110 9.84 0.97 5.51
C GLY A 110 9.16 2.30 5.79
N PHE A 111 8.99 3.09 4.74
CA PHE A 111 8.33 4.38 4.81
C PHE A 111 7.11 4.36 3.89
N PHE A 112 6.03 4.99 4.33
CA PHE A 112 4.96 5.39 3.45
C PHE A 112 4.60 6.84 3.78
N ALA A 113 4.92 7.75 2.87
CA ALA A 113 4.90 9.18 3.15
C ALA A 113 5.64 9.46 4.48
N ASP A 114 4.93 9.99 5.47
CA ASP A 114 5.38 10.38 6.80
C ASP A 114 5.22 9.29 7.88
N ASP A 115 4.83 8.07 7.51
CA ASP A 115 4.69 6.94 8.44
C ASP A 115 5.88 5.97 8.33
N PRO A 116 6.96 6.13 9.13
CA PRO A 116 7.97 5.08 9.28
C PRO A 116 7.38 3.85 9.98
N THR A 117 7.81 2.68 9.55
CA THR A 117 7.57 1.44 10.25
C THR A 117 8.89 0.72 10.47
N VAL A 118 9.18 0.31 11.70
CA VAL A 118 10.33 -0.55 12.01
C VAL A 118 9.87 -1.94 12.42
N VAL A 119 10.62 -2.97 12.01
CA VAL A 119 10.25 -4.37 12.14
C VAL A 119 11.46 -5.22 12.50
N ARG A 120 11.27 -6.18 13.40
CA ARG A 120 12.28 -7.18 13.75
C ARG A 120 11.62 -8.54 13.99
N THR A 121 12.15 -9.57 13.32
CA THR A 121 11.70 -10.97 13.48
C THR A 121 12.79 -11.83 14.10
N SER A 122 12.55 -12.42 15.27
CA SER A 122 13.52 -13.29 15.96
C SER A 122 12.81 -14.34 16.81
N ALA A 123 13.47 -15.46 17.09
CA ALA A 123 13.05 -16.36 18.16
C ALA A 123 13.39 -15.80 19.55
N ASP A 124 14.51 -15.07 19.65
CA ASP A 124 14.91 -14.39 20.88
C ASP A 124 14.19 -13.04 21.06
N ARG A 125 13.42 -12.95 22.13
CA ARG A 125 12.70 -11.73 22.54
C ARG A 125 13.63 -10.59 22.92
N SER A 126 14.77 -10.88 23.57
CA SER A 126 15.73 -9.85 23.97
C SER A 126 16.31 -9.14 22.76
N ALA A 127 16.72 -9.91 21.74
CA ALA A 127 17.14 -9.37 20.46
C ALA A 127 16.06 -8.51 19.78
N ILE A 128 14.77 -8.86 19.88
CA ILE A 128 13.67 -8.02 19.37
C ILE A 128 13.63 -6.69 20.09
N GLN A 129 13.57 -6.72 21.43
CA GLN A 129 13.48 -5.51 22.25
C GLN A 129 14.67 -4.57 21.97
N GLN A 130 15.89 -5.09 22.03
CA GLN A 130 17.09 -4.30 21.83
C GLN A 130 17.18 -3.70 20.43
N THR A 131 16.85 -4.46 19.38
CA THR A 131 16.96 -3.98 17.99
C THR A 131 15.90 -2.93 17.68
N ILE A 132 14.66 -3.16 18.12
CA ILE A 132 13.57 -2.19 17.92
C ILE A 132 13.84 -0.91 18.73
N GLN A 133 14.28 -1.03 19.98
CA GLN A 133 14.62 0.14 20.80
C GLN A 133 15.71 0.97 20.16
N LYS A 134 16.80 0.37 19.65
CA LYS A 134 17.82 1.09 18.87
C LYS A 134 17.23 1.82 17.65
N GLY A 135 16.24 1.22 16.98
CA GLY A 135 15.52 1.86 15.88
C GLY A 135 14.72 3.09 16.33
N LEU A 136 14.05 3.00 17.50
CA LEU A 136 13.29 4.10 18.11
C LEU A 136 14.19 5.22 18.66
N ASP A 137 15.34 4.88 19.24
CA ASP A 137 16.34 5.84 19.70
C ASP A 137 16.91 6.61 18.50
N CYS A 138 17.18 5.89 17.39
CA CYS A 138 17.60 6.51 16.13
C CYS A 138 16.53 7.47 15.58
N ILE A 139 15.25 7.11 15.65
CA ILE A 139 14.15 7.99 15.27
C ILE A 139 14.12 9.22 16.17
N THR A 140 14.24 9.05 17.48
CA THR A 140 14.20 10.14 18.46
C THR A 140 15.33 11.16 18.19
N ASN A 141 16.56 10.67 18.02
CA ASN A 141 17.72 11.52 17.74
C ASN A 141 17.59 12.23 16.38
N TRP A 142 17.18 11.49 15.34
CA TRP A 142 16.94 12.08 14.02
C TRP A 142 15.83 13.14 14.07
N SER A 143 14.74 12.88 14.79
CA SER A 143 13.63 13.83 14.93
C SER A 143 14.09 15.13 15.58
N ALA A 144 14.93 15.05 16.62
CA ALA A 144 15.53 16.22 17.26
C ALA A 144 16.44 17.02 16.32
N GLU A 145 17.25 16.34 15.49
CA GLU A 145 18.14 16.99 14.51
C GLU A 145 17.39 17.65 13.33
N TYR A 146 16.21 17.14 12.99
CA TYR A 146 15.40 17.59 11.85
C TYR A 146 14.20 18.44 12.28
N TYR A 147 14.10 18.76 13.57
CA TYR A 147 13.02 19.55 14.17
C TYR A 147 11.62 18.98 13.90
N MET A 148 11.53 17.64 13.88
CA MET A 148 10.27 16.92 13.71
C MET A 148 9.83 16.32 15.04
N GLU A 149 8.53 16.20 15.24
CA GLU A 149 7.95 15.67 16.47
C GLU A 149 7.23 14.36 16.20
N VAL A 150 7.59 13.31 16.94
CA VAL A 150 6.89 12.02 16.87
C VAL A 150 5.63 12.11 17.74
N SER A 151 4.48 11.75 17.17
CA SER A 151 3.25 11.59 17.94
C SER A 151 3.31 10.28 18.75
N ALA A 152 3.86 10.37 19.96
CA ALA A 152 4.05 9.20 20.83
C ALA A 152 2.72 8.49 21.17
N GLU A 153 1.63 9.24 21.29
CA GLU A 153 0.29 8.69 21.58
C GLU A 153 -0.29 7.85 20.43
N LYS A 154 0.04 8.21 19.19
CA LYS A 154 -0.39 7.48 17.98
C LYS A 154 0.62 6.41 17.57
N THR A 155 1.83 6.48 18.11
CA THR A 155 2.88 5.49 17.85
C THR A 155 2.57 4.22 18.65
N GLU A 156 2.32 3.13 17.94
CA GLU A 156 1.90 1.86 18.52
C GLU A 156 2.80 0.73 18.05
N TYR A 157 2.95 -0.29 18.88
CA TYR A 157 3.65 -1.51 18.49
C TYR A 157 2.72 -2.73 18.54
N THR A 158 3.07 -3.74 17.75
CA THR A 158 2.39 -5.03 17.77
C THR A 158 3.42 -6.15 17.79
N LEU A 159 3.30 -7.06 18.75
CA LEU A 159 4.06 -8.30 18.76
C LEU A 159 3.26 -9.44 18.12
N PHE A 160 3.62 -9.79 16.91
CA PHE A 160 3.00 -10.87 16.17
C PHE A 160 3.65 -12.22 16.51
N GLY A 161 2.82 -13.28 16.60
CA GLY A 161 3.29 -14.63 16.96
C GLY A 161 3.37 -14.89 18.47
N ALA A 162 2.97 -13.95 19.31
CA ALA A 162 2.79 -14.14 20.74
C ALA A 162 1.30 -14.27 21.10
N ARG A 163 0.99 -15.08 22.12
CA ARG A 163 -0.33 -15.12 22.78
C ARG A 163 -0.39 -14.24 24.01
N GLU A 164 0.74 -14.14 24.72
CA GLU A 164 0.92 -13.25 25.86
C GLU A 164 1.04 -11.80 25.40
N THR A 165 0.62 -10.89 26.27
CA THR A 165 0.62 -9.43 26.05
C THR A 165 1.73 -8.78 26.86
N ASN A 166 2.10 -7.55 26.47
CA ASN A 166 3.09 -6.70 27.14
C ASN A 166 4.45 -7.37 27.35
N LEU A 167 4.87 -8.18 26.38
CA LEU A 167 6.15 -8.89 26.45
C LEU A 167 7.36 -8.02 26.18
N LEU A 168 7.16 -6.83 25.62
CA LEU A 168 8.19 -5.85 25.29
C LEU A 168 7.93 -4.55 26.06
N SER A 169 9.02 -3.91 26.49
CA SER A 169 8.99 -2.54 27.02
C SER A 169 9.75 -1.65 26.04
N LEU A 170 9.01 -0.94 25.19
CA LEU A 170 9.54 -0.07 24.15
C LEU A 170 9.20 1.38 24.47
N LYS A 171 10.12 2.30 24.20
CA LYS A 171 9.92 3.74 24.38
C LYS A 171 10.30 4.52 23.13
N VAL A 172 9.59 5.62 22.89
CA VAL A 172 10.01 6.67 21.94
C VAL A 172 10.21 7.96 22.71
N GLY A 173 11.44 8.50 22.69
CA GLY A 173 11.87 9.45 23.71
C GLY A 173 11.61 8.89 25.12
N GLU A 174 10.89 9.66 25.93
CA GLU A 174 10.54 9.27 27.30
C GLU A 174 9.23 8.47 27.42
N THR A 175 8.45 8.39 26.34
CA THR A 175 7.10 7.80 26.38
C THR A 175 7.14 6.30 26.11
N VAL A 176 6.52 5.52 26.99
CA VAL A 176 6.33 4.06 26.80
C VAL A 176 5.25 3.82 25.76
N LEU A 177 5.57 3.01 24.76
CA LEU A 177 4.64 2.67 23.68
C LEU A 177 3.59 1.67 24.17
N LYS A 178 2.36 1.85 23.68
CA LYS A 178 1.26 0.91 23.92
C LYS A 178 1.31 -0.24 22.92
N GLU A 179 1.02 -1.45 23.40
CA GLU A 179 0.76 -2.59 22.52
C GLU A 179 -0.65 -2.48 21.91
N GLU A 180 -0.74 -2.48 20.59
CA GLU A 180 -2.00 -2.59 19.84
C GLU A 180 -2.03 -3.95 19.11
N HIS A 181 -3.10 -4.72 19.31
CA HIS A 181 -3.23 -6.05 18.70
C HIS A 181 -3.86 -6.02 17.31
N THR A 182 -4.53 -4.95 16.93
CA THR A 182 -5.18 -4.82 15.63
C THR A 182 -4.76 -3.56 14.87
N PRO A 183 -3.43 -3.37 14.68
CA PRO A 183 -2.93 -2.16 14.05
C PRO A 183 -3.46 -2.07 12.63
N ARG A 184 -3.63 -0.84 12.14
CA ARG A 184 -4.22 -0.57 10.82
C ARG A 184 -3.30 0.27 9.93
N PRO A 185 -2.06 -0.17 9.66
CA PRO A 185 -1.18 0.55 8.75
C PRO A 185 -1.80 0.62 7.36
N LEU A 186 -1.89 1.82 6.79
CA LEU A 186 -2.34 2.07 5.41
C LEU A 186 -3.69 1.42 5.07
N GLY A 187 -4.58 1.32 6.06
CA GLY A 187 -5.90 0.74 5.91
C GLY A 187 -5.97 -0.79 5.95
N LEU A 188 -4.84 -1.49 6.06
CA LEU A 188 -4.78 -2.95 6.23
C LEU A 188 -4.87 -3.31 7.71
N THR A 189 -5.93 -4.01 8.11
CA THR A 189 -6.02 -4.50 9.49
C THR A 189 -5.14 -5.73 9.67
N MET A 190 -4.13 -5.63 10.54
CA MET A 190 -3.33 -6.80 10.91
C MET A 190 -3.90 -7.43 12.19
N GLN A 191 -3.51 -8.67 12.45
CA GLN A 191 -3.89 -9.39 13.68
C GLN A 191 -2.70 -10.22 14.16
N PRO A 192 -2.54 -10.47 15.48
CA PRO A 192 -1.32 -11.04 16.03
C PRO A 192 -1.13 -12.52 15.66
N HIS A 193 -2.26 -13.22 15.45
CA HIS A 193 -2.33 -14.62 15.06
C HIS A 193 -2.40 -14.80 13.54
N LYS A 194 -2.08 -16.01 13.05
CA LYS A 194 -2.12 -16.34 11.61
C LYS A 194 -3.52 -16.03 11.03
N GLY A 195 -3.56 -15.43 9.84
CA GLY A 195 -4.80 -15.11 9.10
C GLY A 195 -5.07 -13.61 8.93
N LEU A 196 -6.14 -13.29 8.21
CA LEU A 196 -6.56 -11.92 7.86
C LEU A 196 -8.07 -11.72 8.01
N SER A 197 -8.72 -12.55 8.81
CA SER A 197 -10.19 -12.60 8.87
C SER A 197 -10.78 -11.31 9.41
N LYS A 198 -10.13 -10.63 10.39
CA LYS A 198 -10.56 -9.30 10.85
C LYS A 198 -10.54 -8.25 9.73
N HIS A 199 -9.50 -8.27 8.88
CA HIS A 199 -9.41 -7.40 7.72
C HIS A 199 -10.51 -7.69 6.70
N VAL A 200 -10.71 -8.97 6.39
CA VAL A 200 -11.74 -9.44 5.45
C VAL A 200 -13.13 -9.05 5.95
N MET A 201 -13.43 -9.22 7.25
CA MET A 201 -14.70 -8.79 7.84
C MET A 201 -14.92 -7.29 7.68
N ARG A 202 -13.91 -6.46 7.94
CA ARG A 202 -14.00 -5.00 7.76
C ARG A 202 -14.23 -4.61 6.29
N MET A 203 -13.49 -5.21 5.36
CA MET A 203 -13.69 -4.96 3.93
C MET A 203 -15.07 -5.40 3.47
N ASN A 204 -15.54 -6.56 3.96
CA ASN A 204 -16.87 -7.09 3.69
C ASN A 204 -17.97 -6.16 4.23
N ALA A 205 -17.86 -5.69 5.48
CA ALA A 205 -18.80 -4.73 6.06
C ALA A 205 -18.88 -3.45 5.23
N ALA A 206 -17.73 -2.85 4.88
CA ALA A 206 -17.68 -1.65 4.05
C ALA A 206 -18.26 -1.88 2.65
N ALA A 207 -18.03 -3.06 2.06
CA ALA A 207 -18.59 -3.43 0.77
C ALA A 207 -20.11 -3.62 0.84
N ASN A 208 -20.62 -4.22 1.92
CA ASN A 208 -22.07 -4.38 2.13
C ASN A 208 -22.78 -3.04 2.29
N THR A 209 -22.16 -2.03 2.91
CA THR A 209 -22.69 -0.66 2.92
C THR A 209 -22.86 -0.12 1.50
N ARG A 210 -21.85 -0.30 0.62
CA ARG A 210 -21.93 0.12 -0.79
C ARG A 210 -22.93 -0.73 -1.58
N LEU A 211 -23.07 -2.00 -1.24
CA LEU A 211 -24.05 -2.90 -1.84
C LEU A 211 -25.48 -2.49 -1.51
N MET A 212 -25.74 -2.01 -0.29
CA MET A 212 -27.05 -1.47 0.08
C MET A 212 -27.39 -0.22 -0.76
N GLN A 213 -26.41 0.65 -0.99
CA GLN A 213 -26.58 1.81 -1.89
C GLN A 213 -26.87 1.38 -3.33
N LEU A 214 -26.13 0.39 -3.85
CA LEU A 214 -26.39 -0.18 -5.17
C LEU A 214 -27.83 -0.73 -5.25
N ARG A 215 -28.27 -1.44 -4.21
CA ARG A 215 -29.62 -2.00 -4.14
C ARG A 215 -30.71 -0.94 -4.13
N ALA A 216 -30.51 0.13 -3.38
CA ALA A 216 -31.47 1.22 -3.27
C ALA A 216 -31.72 1.92 -4.61
N MET A 217 -30.72 1.97 -5.49
CA MET A 217 -30.86 2.55 -6.84
C MET A 217 -31.28 1.53 -7.90
N ALA A 218 -31.10 0.24 -7.62
CA ALA A 218 -31.44 -0.82 -8.55
C ALA A 218 -32.94 -1.11 -8.50
N SER A 219 -33.69 -0.47 -9.40
CA SER A 219 -35.10 -0.76 -9.65
C SER A 219 -35.28 -1.28 -11.08
N PRO A 220 -36.08 -2.35 -11.29
CA PRO A 220 -36.44 -2.79 -12.63
C PRO A 220 -37.28 -1.77 -13.42
N GLU A 221 -38.03 -0.91 -12.74
CA GLU A 221 -39.02 -0.02 -13.37
C GLU A 221 -38.47 1.39 -13.64
N TRP A 222 -37.68 1.92 -12.71
CA TRP A 222 -37.18 3.30 -12.75
C TRP A 222 -35.66 3.39 -12.56
N GLY A 223 -35.00 2.26 -12.33
CA GLY A 223 -33.58 2.21 -12.03
C GLY A 223 -32.70 2.46 -13.25
N PRO A 224 -31.41 2.77 -13.03
CA PRO A 224 -30.45 2.92 -14.11
C PRO A 224 -30.29 1.63 -14.92
N GLU A 225 -29.88 1.77 -16.18
CA GLU A 225 -29.49 0.65 -17.03
C GLU A 225 -28.45 -0.26 -16.34
N ARG A 226 -28.50 -1.56 -16.68
CA ARG A 226 -27.59 -2.58 -16.14
C ARG A 226 -26.12 -2.16 -16.21
N GLU A 227 -25.72 -1.49 -17.29
CA GLU A 227 -24.34 -1.02 -17.47
C GLU A 227 -23.92 0.02 -16.43
N LYS A 228 -24.81 0.96 -16.08
CA LYS A 228 -24.57 1.97 -15.04
C LYS A 228 -24.49 1.31 -13.66
N LEU A 229 -25.37 0.34 -13.38
CA LEU A 229 -25.31 -0.46 -12.14
C LEU A 229 -24.01 -1.29 -12.04
N ARG A 230 -23.57 -1.85 -13.17
CA ARG A 230 -22.31 -2.59 -13.28
C ARG A 230 -21.11 -1.67 -13.05
N ALA A 231 -21.11 -0.48 -13.62
CA ALA A 231 -20.09 0.53 -13.40
C ALA A 231 -20.03 0.94 -11.91
N PHE A 232 -21.17 1.16 -11.27
CA PHE A 232 -21.25 1.43 -9.83
C PHE A 232 -20.62 0.30 -9.00
N TYR A 233 -20.96 -0.96 -9.31
CA TYR A 233 -20.37 -2.11 -8.65
C TYR A 233 -18.84 -2.07 -8.72
N PHE A 234 -18.27 -1.86 -9.91
CA PHE A 234 -16.82 -1.80 -10.07
C PHE A 234 -16.19 -0.62 -9.30
N ALA A 235 -16.79 0.57 -9.42
CA ALA A 235 -16.25 1.80 -8.86
C ALA A 235 -16.31 1.86 -7.33
N LEU A 236 -17.34 1.28 -6.70
CA LEU A 236 -17.58 1.48 -5.26
C LEU A 236 -17.56 0.20 -4.43
N VAL A 237 -18.11 -0.90 -4.94
CA VAL A 237 -18.15 -2.18 -4.21
C VAL A 237 -16.83 -2.92 -4.40
N GLN A 238 -16.49 -3.26 -5.64
CA GLN A 238 -15.27 -4.01 -5.96
C GLN A 238 -14.02 -3.19 -5.63
N ALA A 239 -14.01 -1.88 -5.93
CA ALA A 239 -12.87 -1.02 -5.57
C ALA A 239 -12.57 -1.06 -4.07
N LYS A 240 -13.61 -1.02 -3.21
CA LYS A 240 -13.44 -1.09 -1.76
C LYS A 240 -12.93 -2.45 -1.31
N MET A 241 -13.52 -3.52 -1.84
CA MET A 241 -13.11 -4.90 -1.56
C MET A 241 -11.68 -5.18 -2.02
N CYS A 242 -11.26 -4.63 -3.15
CA CYS A 242 -9.96 -4.89 -3.75
C CYS A 242 -8.88 -3.86 -3.37
N CYS A 243 -9.15 -2.98 -2.41
CA CYS A 243 -8.16 -2.02 -1.92
C CYS A 243 -6.99 -2.77 -1.26
N GLY A 244 -5.77 -2.51 -1.75
CA GLY A 244 -4.55 -3.18 -1.28
C GLY A 244 -4.54 -4.70 -1.48
N VAL A 245 -5.42 -5.26 -2.33
CA VAL A 245 -5.68 -6.71 -2.41
C VAL A 245 -4.46 -7.58 -2.70
N ALA A 246 -3.50 -7.06 -3.46
CA ALA A 246 -2.24 -7.73 -3.75
C ALA A 246 -1.45 -8.07 -2.47
N SER A 247 -1.62 -7.27 -1.40
CA SER A 247 -0.89 -7.46 -0.14
C SER A 247 -1.52 -8.51 0.79
N TRP A 248 -2.81 -8.82 0.65
CA TRP A 248 -3.53 -9.64 1.63
C TRP A 248 -4.29 -10.85 1.08
N TRP A 249 -4.72 -10.85 -0.19
CA TRP A 249 -5.54 -11.93 -0.76
C TRP A 249 -4.92 -13.32 -0.67
N LEU A 250 -3.61 -13.42 -0.93
CA LEU A 250 -2.91 -14.71 -0.92
C LEU A 250 -2.75 -15.29 0.50
N GLY A 251 -3.05 -14.51 1.54
CA GLY A 251 -3.01 -14.94 2.94
C GLY A 251 -4.38 -15.20 3.57
N THR A 252 -5.49 -15.10 2.82
CA THR A 252 -6.84 -15.35 3.34
C THR A 252 -7.20 -16.83 3.32
N SER A 253 -8.01 -17.28 4.28
CA SER A 253 -8.60 -18.62 4.29
C SER A 253 -9.62 -18.80 3.15
N LEU A 254 -10.04 -20.05 2.91
CA LEU A 254 -11.13 -20.35 1.98
C LEU A 254 -12.46 -19.72 2.44
N SER A 255 -12.76 -19.78 3.74
CA SER A 255 -13.96 -19.16 4.33
C SER A 255 -13.99 -17.64 4.16
N ASP A 256 -12.83 -16.98 4.23
CA ASP A 256 -12.70 -15.55 3.96
C ASP A 256 -12.94 -15.24 2.47
N ARG A 257 -12.46 -16.08 1.55
CA ARG A 257 -12.74 -15.94 0.12
C ARG A 257 -14.22 -16.15 -0.20
N GLU A 258 -14.88 -17.11 0.44
CA GLU A 258 -16.33 -17.32 0.31
C GLU A 258 -17.16 -16.10 0.75
N ARG A 259 -16.69 -15.33 1.73
CA ARG A 259 -17.35 -14.08 2.13
C ARG A 259 -17.28 -13.03 1.02
N PHE A 260 -16.12 -12.86 0.40
CA PHE A 260 -15.94 -11.99 -0.77
C PHE A 260 -16.86 -12.41 -1.93
N GLU A 261 -16.88 -13.70 -2.17
CA GLU A 261 -17.68 -14.34 -3.20
C GLU A 261 -19.18 -14.14 -3.00
N ARG A 262 -19.67 -14.15 -1.76
CA ARG A 262 -21.07 -13.85 -1.41
C ARG A 262 -21.45 -12.41 -1.72
N VAL A 263 -20.60 -11.43 -1.40
CA VAL A 263 -20.88 -10.01 -1.75
C VAL A 263 -20.96 -9.83 -3.26
N GLN A 264 -20.02 -10.42 -3.98
CA GLN A 264 -20.04 -10.35 -5.44
C GLN A 264 -21.28 -11.01 -6.02
N ALA A 265 -21.68 -12.18 -5.50
CA ALA A 265 -22.91 -12.84 -5.92
C ALA A 265 -24.12 -11.93 -5.73
N GLN A 266 -24.28 -11.35 -4.55
CA GLN A 266 -25.39 -10.44 -4.25
C GLN A 266 -25.38 -9.22 -5.18
N ALA A 267 -24.21 -8.63 -5.45
CA ALA A 267 -24.09 -7.56 -6.43
C ALA A 267 -24.49 -8.02 -7.83
N ALA A 268 -24.08 -9.22 -8.24
CA ALA A 268 -24.44 -9.79 -9.54
C ALA A 268 -25.96 -9.97 -9.67
N HIS A 269 -26.65 -10.45 -8.63
CA HIS A 269 -28.12 -10.55 -8.64
C HIS A 269 -28.78 -9.18 -8.83
N ILE A 270 -28.30 -8.16 -8.11
CA ILE A 270 -28.82 -6.80 -8.19
C ILE A 270 -28.59 -6.21 -9.60
N VAL A 271 -27.36 -6.28 -10.11
CA VAL A 271 -27.01 -5.76 -11.45
C VAL A 271 -27.75 -6.51 -12.55
N ALA A 272 -27.90 -7.83 -12.43
CA ALA A 272 -28.61 -8.64 -13.40
C ALA A 272 -30.14 -8.48 -13.33
N GLY A 273 -30.67 -7.90 -12.25
CA GLY A 273 -32.11 -7.81 -12.01
C GLY A 273 -32.76 -9.19 -11.86
N ILE A 274 -32.05 -10.16 -11.28
CA ILE A 274 -32.57 -11.53 -11.10
C ILE A 274 -32.84 -11.81 -9.61
N PRO A 275 -33.84 -12.66 -9.30
CA PRO A 275 -34.15 -13.03 -7.93
C PRO A 275 -32.94 -13.58 -7.18
N LYS A 276 -32.88 -13.34 -5.86
CA LYS A 276 -31.81 -13.80 -4.98
C LYS A 276 -31.70 -15.34 -4.94
N ALA A 277 -32.79 -16.05 -5.20
CA ALA A 277 -32.84 -17.51 -5.24
C ALA A 277 -32.18 -18.12 -6.48
N ALA A 278 -31.92 -17.33 -7.53
CA ALA A 278 -31.30 -17.82 -8.75
C ALA A 278 -29.86 -18.32 -8.52
N ASN A 279 -29.35 -19.12 -9.44
CA ASN A 279 -27.98 -19.62 -9.35
C ASN A 279 -26.95 -18.48 -9.45
N ARG A 280 -25.94 -18.50 -8.57
CA ARG A 280 -24.85 -17.52 -8.54
C ARG A 280 -24.08 -17.45 -9.86
N LYS A 281 -23.85 -18.57 -10.54
CA LYS A 281 -23.11 -18.60 -11.82
C LYS A 281 -23.89 -17.85 -12.91
N ASP A 282 -25.20 -18.02 -12.95
CA ASP A 282 -26.06 -17.33 -13.92
C ASP A 282 -26.14 -15.83 -13.61
N ALA A 283 -26.17 -15.46 -12.33
CA ALA A 283 -26.08 -14.07 -11.88
C ALA A 283 -24.81 -13.39 -12.41
N LEU A 284 -23.65 -14.03 -12.21
CA LEU A 284 -22.36 -13.52 -12.66
C LEU A 284 -22.32 -13.39 -14.19
N ARG A 285 -22.82 -14.40 -14.92
CA ARG A 285 -22.87 -14.38 -16.39
C ARG A 285 -23.76 -13.25 -16.91
N LYS A 286 -24.97 -13.10 -16.36
CA LYS A 286 -25.94 -12.08 -16.79
C LYS A 286 -25.52 -10.66 -16.40
N ALA A 287 -24.82 -10.50 -15.27
CA ALA A 287 -24.21 -9.25 -14.85
C ALA A 287 -22.87 -8.94 -15.54
N ARG A 288 -22.36 -9.86 -16.37
CA ARG A 288 -21.03 -9.77 -17.00
C ARG A 288 -19.90 -9.51 -15.98
N LEU A 289 -19.96 -10.21 -14.85
CA LEU A 289 -18.97 -10.13 -13.79
C LEU A 289 -18.07 -11.36 -13.81
N LYS A 290 -16.77 -11.12 -13.68
CA LYS A 290 -15.75 -12.16 -13.60
C LYS A 290 -15.69 -12.79 -12.20
N PRO A 291 -15.15 -14.02 -12.04
CA PRO A 291 -15.01 -14.64 -10.74
C PRO A 291 -14.22 -13.79 -9.72
N ALA A 292 -14.60 -13.86 -8.44
CA ALA A 292 -14.04 -13.02 -7.37
C ALA A 292 -12.51 -13.13 -7.24
N ASN A 293 -11.94 -14.29 -7.56
CA ASN A 293 -10.51 -14.55 -7.47
C ASN A 293 -9.70 -13.93 -8.62
N GLU A 294 -10.34 -13.51 -9.72
CA GLU A 294 -9.62 -13.07 -10.90
C GLU A 294 -8.95 -11.72 -10.68
N VAL A 295 -9.69 -10.75 -10.16
CA VAL A 295 -9.19 -9.39 -9.91
C VAL A 295 -8.03 -9.37 -8.90
N PRO A 296 -8.12 -10.05 -7.74
CA PRO A 296 -7.01 -10.18 -6.80
C PRO A 296 -5.74 -10.76 -7.41
N HIS A 297 -5.86 -11.87 -8.14
CA HIS A 297 -4.73 -12.52 -8.78
C HIS A 297 -4.13 -11.67 -9.90
N ARG A 298 -4.97 -10.97 -10.70
CA ARG A 298 -4.50 -10.06 -11.74
C ARG A 298 -3.73 -8.89 -11.14
N ARG A 299 -4.27 -8.22 -10.12
CA ARG A 299 -3.60 -7.10 -9.43
C ARG A 299 -2.30 -7.53 -8.74
N ALA A 300 -2.25 -8.75 -8.18
CA ALA A 300 -1.03 -9.30 -7.61
C ALA A 300 0.05 -9.54 -8.67
N LEU A 301 -0.34 -10.07 -9.83
CA LEU A 301 0.56 -10.29 -10.96
C LEU A 301 1.05 -8.96 -11.56
N GLU A 302 0.16 -8.00 -11.82
CA GLU A 302 0.50 -6.65 -12.28
C GLU A 302 1.52 -5.99 -11.33
N TYR A 303 1.29 -6.08 -10.02
CA TYR A 303 2.20 -5.54 -9.02
C TYR A 303 3.56 -6.24 -9.01
N TYR A 304 3.58 -7.58 -9.13
CA TYR A 304 4.82 -8.36 -9.24
C TYR A 304 5.65 -7.94 -10.46
N LEU A 305 5.02 -7.85 -11.64
CA LEU A 305 5.68 -7.44 -12.88
C LEU A 305 6.19 -6.00 -12.82
N ARG A 306 5.39 -5.07 -12.27
CA ARG A 306 5.82 -3.68 -12.06
C ARG A 306 7.05 -3.57 -11.17
N LEU A 307 7.14 -4.37 -10.11
CA LEU A 307 8.34 -4.38 -9.26
C LEU A 307 9.56 -4.94 -10.00
N LYS A 308 9.38 -6.03 -10.76
CA LYS A 308 10.46 -6.61 -11.58
C LYS A 308 11.02 -5.61 -12.60
N ALA A 309 10.15 -4.82 -13.23
CA ALA A 309 10.55 -3.82 -14.23
C ALA A 309 11.37 -2.66 -13.65
N LYS A 310 11.27 -2.36 -12.34
CA LYS A 310 11.99 -1.27 -11.68
C LYS A 310 13.47 -1.55 -11.38
N GLY A 311 13.99 -2.72 -11.76
CA GLY A 311 15.40 -3.08 -11.64
C GLY A 311 15.72 -4.09 -10.52
N PRO A 312 17.01 -4.46 -10.36
CA PRO A 312 17.42 -5.62 -9.57
C PRO A 312 17.04 -5.58 -8.09
N ALA A 313 17.11 -4.40 -7.45
CA ALA A 313 16.74 -4.24 -6.05
C ALA A 313 15.24 -4.52 -5.83
N HIS A 314 14.39 -3.95 -6.68
CA HIS A 314 12.94 -4.16 -6.64
C HIS A 314 12.55 -5.58 -7.03
N ALA A 315 13.30 -6.21 -7.94
CA ALA A 315 13.11 -7.60 -8.32
C ALA A 315 13.30 -8.55 -7.13
N LYS A 316 14.33 -8.34 -6.31
CA LYS A 316 14.55 -9.10 -5.07
C LYS A 316 13.40 -8.92 -4.07
N VAL A 317 12.88 -7.69 -3.95
CA VAL A 317 11.71 -7.41 -3.12
C VAL A 317 10.46 -8.12 -3.66
N ALA A 318 10.26 -8.14 -4.98
CA ALA A 318 9.15 -8.84 -5.62
C ALA A 318 9.15 -10.34 -5.29
N ASP A 319 10.30 -11.00 -5.44
CA ASP A 319 10.45 -12.43 -5.09
C ASP A 319 10.31 -12.67 -3.58
N SER A 320 10.69 -11.68 -2.77
CA SER A 320 10.47 -11.69 -1.32
C SER A 320 8.99 -11.45 -0.93
N ILE A 321 8.15 -10.90 -1.81
CA ILE A 321 6.71 -10.79 -1.53
C ILE A 321 5.96 -12.00 -2.10
N PHE A 322 6.34 -12.46 -3.29
CA PHE A 322 5.68 -13.52 -4.03
C PHE A 322 6.64 -14.68 -4.37
N PRO A 323 6.89 -15.59 -3.42
CA PRO A 323 7.77 -16.72 -3.67
C PRO A 323 7.13 -17.71 -4.67
N PRO A 324 7.92 -18.61 -5.29
CA PRO A 324 7.52 -19.47 -6.41
C PRO A 324 6.25 -20.31 -6.16
N GLU A 325 5.98 -20.67 -4.92
CA GLU A 325 4.84 -21.52 -4.51
C GLU A 325 3.50 -20.76 -4.61
N ARG A 326 3.52 -19.45 -4.86
CA ARG A 326 2.30 -18.65 -4.95
C ARG A 326 1.54 -18.92 -6.25
N PRO A 327 0.19 -18.97 -6.21
CA PRO A 327 -0.66 -19.16 -7.39
C PRO A 327 -0.47 -18.15 -8.53
N ILE A 328 0.20 -17.02 -8.26
CA ILE A 328 0.49 -16.02 -9.29
C ILE A 328 1.48 -16.54 -10.34
N HIS A 329 2.40 -17.46 -9.96
CA HIS A 329 3.40 -18.01 -10.87
C HIS A 329 2.80 -18.99 -11.86
N VAL A 330 1.76 -19.73 -11.47
CA VAL A 330 0.97 -20.54 -12.39
C VAL A 330 0.30 -19.68 -13.46
N ARG A 331 -0.20 -18.49 -13.08
CA ARG A 331 -0.77 -17.54 -14.04
C ARG A 331 0.31 -16.92 -14.92
N LEU A 332 1.46 -16.56 -14.35
CA LEU A 332 2.59 -16.03 -15.11
C LEU A 332 3.04 -17.02 -16.18
N ALA A 333 3.22 -18.30 -15.82
CA ALA A 333 3.59 -19.36 -16.76
C ALA A 333 2.56 -19.54 -17.88
N LYS A 334 1.25 -19.49 -17.57
CA LYS A 334 0.20 -19.53 -18.59
C LYS A 334 0.26 -18.33 -19.54
N VAL A 335 0.48 -17.13 -19.01
CA VAL A 335 0.63 -15.91 -19.81
C VAL A 335 1.86 -16.02 -20.71
N GLN A 336 3.02 -16.41 -20.16
CA GLN A 336 4.25 -16.62 -20.93
C GLN A 336 4.09 -17.64 -22.05
N HIS A 337 3.41 -18.76 -21.79
CA HIS A 337 3.11 -19.77 -22.80
C HIS A 337 2.20 -19.24 -23.91
N LEU A 338 1.19 -18.43 -23.57
CA LEU A 338 0.33 -17.79 -24.57
C LEU A 338 1.13 -16.82 -25.45
N TYR A 339 2.02 -16.01 -24.85
CA TYR A 339 2.89 -15.11 -25.61
C TYR A 339 3.87 -15.86 -26.51
N SER A 340 4.51 -16.93 -26.03
CA SER A 340 5.40 -17.76 -26.87
C SER A 340 4.69 -18.42 -28.04
N THR A 341 3.36 -18.58 -27.96
CA THR A 341 2.54 -19.13 -29.05
C THR A 341 2.14 -18.05 -30.06
N ILE A 342 2.06 -16.79 -29.63
CA ILE A 342 1.68 -15.62 -30.44
C ILE A 342 2.90 -15.01 -31.16
N ASP A 343 4.07 -14.96 -30.53
CA ASP A 343 5.32 -14.44 -31.10
C ASP A 343 6.05 -15.43 -32.02
N SER A 344 5.42 -16.56 -32.38
CA SER A 344 5.93 -17.47 -33.40
C SER A 344 5.86 -16.80 -34.78
N PRO A 345 6.92 -16.86 -35.61
CA PRO A 345 7.04 -16.12 -36.87
C PRO A 345 6.01 -16.50 -37.96
N GLU A 346 5.12 -17.46 -37.70
CA GLU A 346 4.22 -18.04 -38.70
C GLU A 346 2.78 -17.48 -38.70
N LYS A 347 2.39 -16.57 -37.80
CA LYS A 347 1.01 -16.03 -37.79
C LYS A 347 0.96 -14.52 -37.56
N PRO A 348 0.75 -13.71 -38.62
CA PRO A 348 0.18 -12.38 -38.43
C PRO A 348 -1.29 -12.59 -38.04
N HIS A 349 -1.80 -12.08 -36.90
CA HIS A 349 -3.17 -11.59 -36.76
C HIS A 349 -3.50 -10.96 -35.40
N ASP A 350 -4.35 -9.93 -35.50
CA ASP A 350 -5.19 -9.19 -34.57
C ASP A 350 -4.62 -8.67 -33.24
N ALA A 351 -4.31 -7.37 -33.29
CA ALA A 351 -3.93 -6.45 -32.21
C ALA A 351 -4.94 -6.30 -31.05
N THR A 352 -5.89 -7.23 -30.89
CA THR A 352 -6.93 -7.16 -29.85
C THR A 352 -6.45 -7.75 -28.51
N VAL A 353 -5.42 -8.59 -28.51
CA VAL A 353 -4.83 -9.19 -27.29
C VAL A 353 -3.92 -8.20 -26.54
N LEU A 354 -3.26 -7.29 -27.26
CA LEU A 354 -2.35 -6.28 -26.70
C LEU A 354 -3.06 -5.28 -25.78
N CYS A 355 -4.36 -5.04 -26.01
CA CYS A 355 -5.15 -4.09 -25.23
C CYS A 355 -5.59 -4.64 -23.85
N TRP A 356 -5.51 -5.95 -23.60
CA TRP A 356 -5.97 -6.56 -22.34
C TRP A 356 -5.03 -6.36 -21.14
N LEU A 357 -3.79 -5.92 -21.39
CA LEU A 357 -2.76 -5.72 -20.37
C LEU A 357 -2.16 -4.30 -20.33
N GLY A 358 -2.56 -3.40 -21.23
CA GLY A 358 -2.01 -2.03 -21.29
C GLY A 358 -0.52 -1.97 -21.65
N VAL A 359 -0.03 -2.94 -22.43
CA VAL A 359 1.37 -3.05 -22.85
C VAL A 359 1.44 -2.83 -24.36
N SER A 360 2.09 -1.77 -24.81
CA SER A 360 2.45 -1.57 -26.22
C SER A 360 3.94 -1.84 -26.41
N THR A 361 4.29 -2.70 -27.36
CA THR A 361 5.67 -2.87 -27.80
C THR A 361 5.93 -2.00 -29.03
N SER A 362 7.00 -1.20 -29.02
CA SER A 362 7.54 -0.61 -30.24
C SER A 362 8.79 -1.38 -30.63
N THR A 363 8.85 -1.84 -31.88
CA THR A 363 10.00 -2.55 -32.46
C THR A 363 10.89 -1.54 -33.18
N SER A 364 12.13 -1.37 -32.71
CA SER A 364 13.19 -0.67 -33.45
C SER A 364 13.82 -1.62 -34.48
N PRO A 365 14.30 -1.15 -35.66
CA PRO A 365 14.83 -2.00 -36.74
C PRO A 365 16.08 -2.82 -36.36
N ARG A 366 16.60 -2.66 -35.14
CA ARG A 366 17.76 -3.40 -34.62
C ARG A 366 17.35 -4.28 -33.43
N GLY A 367 16.44 -5.23 -33.63
CA GLY A 367 16.33 -6.47 -32.84
C GLY A 367 16.15 -6.40 -31.31
N SER A 368 16.05 -5.23 -30.68
CA SER A 368 15.81 -5.11 -29.24
C SER A 368 14.34 -4.76 -28.99
N SER A 369 13.57 -5.69 -28.44
CA SER A 369 12.22 -5.45 -27.94
C SER A 369 12.31 -4.76 -26.57
N ARG A 370 11.90 -3.48 -26.50
CA ARG A 370 11.71 -2.76 -25.24
C ARG A 370 10.22 -2.80 -24.87
N VAL A 371 9.93 -3.19 -23.64
CA VAL A 371 8.56 -3.22 -23.09
C VAL A 371 8.34 -1.92 -22.35
N ASP A 372 7.57 -1.00 -22.96
CA ASP A 372 7.14 0.24 -22.32
C ASP A 372 5.69 0.12 -21.87
N LEU A 373 5.41 0.46 -20.61
CA LEU A 373 4.08 0.53 -20.02
C LEU A 373 3.55 1.95 -20.17
N GLN A 374 2.41 2.16 -20.82
CA GLN A 374 1.72 3.45 -20.80
C GLN A 374 1.09 3.70 -19.40
N ALA A 375 1.17 4.95 -18.95
CA ALA A 375 0.82 5.41 -17.60
C ALA A 375 -0.68 5.30 -17.27
#